data_AF-A0A1S8XY61-F1
#
_entry.id   AF-A0A1S8XY61-F1
#
_cell.length_a   1.000
_cell.length_b   1.000
_cell.length_c   1.000
_cell.angle_alpha   90.00
_cell.angle_beta   90.00
_cell.angle_gamma   90.00
#
_symmetry.space_group_name_H-M   'P 1'
#
loop_
_entity.id
_entity.type
_entity.pdbx_description
1 polymer ?
#
loop_
_entity_poly.entity_id
_entity_poly.type
_entity_poly.pdbx_seq_one_letter_code
_entity_poly.pdbx_strand_id
1 'polypeptide(L)'
;MEHPSELSVAETRAWERPVVTVPVLVCLSLVGGQLPSFSASANLYTLGTGGALIWLGLGNRVPRRPAPRRLGAGAVWWVLPVAVFGVFEGVTFVLAVGDEFPTFSRLADPLLEDELVRSAAWFAWLAAFWGLVRR
;
A
#
# COMPACT_ATOMS: atom_id res chain seq x y z
N MET A 1 -44.28 16.25 26.67
CA MET A 1 -42.88 16.67 26.68
C MET A 1 -42.18 15.89 25.58
N GLU A 2 -42.00 16.54 24.43
CA GLU A 2 -41.29 15.98 23.28
C GLU A 2 -39.80 16.00 23.62
N HIS A 3 -39.18 14.82 23.71
CA HIS A 3 -37.73 14.72 23.74
C HIS A 3 -37.23 15.16 22.35
N PRO A 4 -36.41 16.22 22.23
CA PRO A 4 -35.75 16.50 20.98
C PRO A 4 -34.85 15.30 20.70
N SER A 5 -35.12 14.60 19.61
CA SER A 5 -34.20 13.59 19.09
C SER A 5 -32.89 14.33 18.78
N GLU A 6 -31.91 14.18 19.67
CA GLU A 6 -30.54 14.55 19.39
C GLU A 6 -30.15 13.79 18.13
N LEU A 7 -30.12 14.53 17.02
CA LEU A 7 -29.46 14.13 15.79
C LEU A 7 -27.98 13.95 16.15
N SER A 8 -27.63 12.75 16.63
CA SER A 8 -26.24 12.32 16.66
C SER A 8 -25.83 12.14 15.20
N VAL A 9 -25.45 13.26 14.58
CA VAL A 9 -24.64 13.21 13.36
C VAL A 9 -23.38 12.50 13.80
N ALA A 10 -23.32 11.20 13.56
CA ALA A 10 -22.12 10.40 13.75
C ALA A 10 -20.99 11.18 13.08
N GLU A 11 -20.12 11.77 13.90
CA GLU A 11 -19.02 12.61 13.43
C GLU A 11 -18.27 11.78 12.40
N THR A 12 -18.42 12.15 11.13
CA THR A 12 -17.76 11.44 10.03
C THR A 12 -16.27 11.67 10.27
N ARG A 13 -15.59 10.70 10.89
CA ARG A 13 -14.19 10.86 11.32
C ARG A 13 -13.41 11.35 10.11
N ALA A 14 -12.61 12.41 10.27
CA ALA A 14 -11.95 13.10 9.15
C ALA A 14 -11.24 12.15 8.17
N TRP A 15 -10.74 11.02 8.66
CA TRP A 15 -10.13 9.93 7.90
C TRP A 15 -11.03 9.16 6.92
N GLU A 16 -12.35 9.32 7.00
CA GLU A 16 -13.27 8.75 6.02
C GLU A 16 -13.38 9.58 4.74
N ARG A 17 -13.05 10.87 4.84
CA ARG A 17 -13.22 11.82 3.74
C ARG A 17 -12.07 11.69 2.74
N PRO A 18 -12.32 11.33 1.47
CA PRO A 18 -11.25 11.23 0.46
C PRO A 18 -10.48 12.54 0.30
N VAL A 19 -11.13 13.68 0.52
CA VAL A 19 -10.52 15.02 0.47
C VAL A 19 -9.43 15.22 1.54
N VAL A 20 -9.43 14.42 2.61
CA VAL A 20 -8.37 14.44 3.64
C VAL A 20 -7.36 13.35 3.35
N THR A 21 -7.82 12.12 3.11
CA THR A 21 -6.91 10.98 2.96
C THR A 21 -6.05 11.07 1.71
N VAL A 22 -6.64 11.40 0.56
CA VAL A 22 -5.93 11.38 -0.72
C VAL A 22 -4.76 12.38 -0.72
N PRO A 23 -4.94 13.65 -0.31
CA PRO A 23 -3.82 14.58 -0.21
C PRO A 23 -2.71 14.10 0.73
N VAL A 24 -3.05 13.49 1.88
CA VAL A 24 -2.04 12.95 2.80
C VAL A 24 -1.24 11.83 2.12
N LEU A 25 -1.91 10.90 1.44
CA LEU A 25 -1.23 9.82 0.72
C LEU A 25 -0.36 10.37 -0.42
N VAL A 26 -0.81 11.41 -1.13
CA VAL A 26 -0.02 12.08 -2.18
C VAL A 26 1.22 12.74 -1.59
N CYS A 27 1.11 13.48 -0.49
CA CYS A 27 2.26 14.09 0.15
C CYS A 27 3.29 13.05 0.60
N LEU A 28 2.82 11.96 1.23
CA LEU A 28 3.69 10.85 1.62
C LEU A 28 4.33 10.16 0.42
N SER A 29 3.59 9.99 -0.68
CA SER A 29 4.12 9.34 -1.88
C SER A 29 5.13 10.19 -2.63
N LEU A 30 4.94 11.51 -2.64
CA LEU A 30 5.93 12.44 -3.18
C LEU A 30 7.22 12.37 -2.38
N VAL A 31 7.14 12.42 -1.04
CA VAL A 31 8.33 12.29 -0.17
C VAL A 31 9.04 10.94 -0.39
N GLY A 32 8.28 9.84 -0.41
CA GLY A 32 8.84 8.51 -0.65
C GLY A 32 9.50 8.36 -2.02
N GLY A 33 8.91 8.97 -3.06
CA GLY A 33 9.42 8.89 -4.43
C GLY A 33 10.74 9.63 -4.66
N GLN A 34 11.08 10.60 -3.81
CA GLN A 34 12.37 11.30 -3.84
C GLN A 34 13.51 10.44 -3.26
N LEU A 35 13.19 9.39 -2.50
CA LEU A 35 14.20 8.51 -1.90
C LEU A 35 14.70 7.49 -2.94
N PRO A 36 16.02 7.32 -3.12
CA PRO A 36 16.56 6.31 -4.02
C PRO A 36 16.08 4.91 -3.63
N SER A 37 15.65 4.13 -4.61
CA SER A 37 15.19 2.76 -4.40
C SER A 37 16.25 1.93 -3.68
N PHE A 38 15.81 1.11 -2.73
CA PHE A 38 16.67 0.26 -1.88
C PHE A 38 17.72 0.97 -1.00
N SER A 39 17.69 2.30 -0.92
CA SER A 39 18.53 3.06 0.02
C SER A 39 18.11 2.83 1.48
N ALA A 40 19.01 3.11 2.41
CA ALA A 40 18.71 3.07 3.84
C ALA A 40 17.54 4.00 4.22
N SER A 41 17.48 5.20 3.63
CA SER A 41 16.40 6.15 3.87
C SER A 41 15.06 5.64 3.34
N ALA A 42 15.03 5.07 2.13
CA ALA A 42 13.82 4.45 1.58
C ALA A 42 13.33 3.30 2.47
N ASN A 43 14.23 2.43 2.93
CA ASN A 43 13.87 1.33 3.83
C ASN A 43 13.30 1.82 5.16
N LEU A 44 13.93 2.82 5.78
CA LEU A 44 13.42 3.44 7.01
C LEU A 44 12.05 4.08 6.80
N TYR A 45 11.86 4.75 5.67
CA TYR A 45 10.59 5.37 5.33
C TYR A 45 9.48 4.33 5.14
N THR A 46 9.77 3.21 4.47
CA THR A 46 8.87 2.06 4.31
C THR A 46 8.50 1.42 5.64
N LEU A 47 9.49 1.17 6.49
CA LEU A 47 9.24 0.60 7.82
C LEU A 47 8.42 1.54 8.70
N GLY A 48 8.72 2.85 8.68
CA GLY A 48 7.99 3.84 9.47
C GLY A 48 6.54 4.01 9.00
N THR A 49 6.32 4.22 7.70
CA THR A 49 4.98 4.39 7.14
C THR A 49 4.16 3.10 7.23
N GLY A 50 4.76 1.95 6.90
CA GLY A 50 4.13 0.64 7.02
C GLY A 50 3.78 0.30 8.47
N GLY A 51 4.70 0.53 9.40
CA GLY A 51 4.46 0.34 10.84
C GLY A 51 3.34 1.22 11.37
N ALA A 52 3.30 2.49 10.96
CA ALA A 52 2.21 3.40 11.32
C ALA A 52 0.85 2.91 10.79
N LEU A 53 0.78 2.44 9.54
CA LEU A 53 -0.44 1.88 8.95
C LEU A 53 -0.88 0.60 9.66
N ILE A 54 0.04 -0.31 9.96
CA ILE A 54 -0.24 -1.53 10.75
C ILE A 54 -0.80 -1.16 12.12
N TRP A 55 -0.17 -0.21 12.81
CA TRP A 55 -0.63 0.25 14.12
C TRP A 55 -2.02 0.89 14.06
N LEU A 56 -2.30 1.70 13.03
CA LEU A 56 -3.63 2.28 12.81
C LEU A 56 -4.70 1.20 12.57
N GLY A 57 -4.38 0.18 11.78
CA GLY A 57 -5.28 -0.94 11.48
C GLY A 57 -5.56 -1.83 12.68
N LEU A 58 -4.52 -2.21 13.44
CA LEU A 58 -4.64 -3.04 14.64
C LEU A 58 -5.28 -2.27 15.81
N GLY A 59 -5.01 -0.98 15.92
CA GLY A 59 -5.53 -0.14 17.01
C GLY A 59 -7.00 0.27 16.87
N ASN A 60 -7.73 -0.22 15.85
CA ASN A 60 -9.12 0.15 15.56
C ASN A 60 -9.36 1.68 15.55
N ARG A 61 -8.32 2.46 15.19
CA ARG A 61 -8.38 3.92 15.23
C ARG A 61 -9.16 4.49 14.06
N VAL A 62 -9.32 3.71 12.99
CA VAL A 62 -10.04 4.06 11.76
C VAL A 62 -11.29 3.19 11.63
N PRO A 63 -12.45 3.75 11.22
CA PRO A 63 -13.65 2.97 10.95
C PRO A 63 -13.39 1.91 9.87
N ARG A 64 -13.79 0.66 10.15
CA ARG A 64 -13.64 -0.47 9.21
C ARG A 64 -14.87 -0.60 8.33
N ARG A 65 -14.63 -0.86 7.05
CA ARG A 65 -15.62 -1.21 6.04
C ARG A 65 -15.77 -2.73 6.03
N PRO A 66 -16.98 -3.25 5.81
CA PRO A 66 -17.20 -4.70 5.78
C PRO A 66 -16.30 -5.36 4.72
N ALA A 67 -15.58 -6.39 5.14
CA ALA A 67 -14.77 -7.20 4.25
C ALA A 67 -15.69 -8.06 3.35
N PRO A 68 -15.35 -8.27 2.07
CA PRO A 68 -16.06 -9.21 1.21
C PRO A 68 -15.98 -10.62 1.82
N ARG A 69 -17.12 -11.30 1.89
CA ARG A 69 -17.22 -12.66 2.49
C ARG A 69 -16.39 -13.71 1.75
N ARG A 70 -16.12 -13.51 0.46
CA ARG A 70 -15.34 -14.41 -0.39
C ARG A 70 -14.55 -13.62 -1.42
N LEU A 71 -13.35 -14.09 -1.74
CA LEU A 71 -12.63 -13.66 -2.93
C LEU A 71 -13.36 -14.23 -4.14
N GLY A 72 -13.65 -13.38 -5.14
CA GLY A 72 -14.26 -13.83 -6.39
C GLY A 72 -13.31 -14.76 -7.15
N ALA A 73 -13.86 -15.58 -8.06
CA ALA A 73 -13.05 -16.47 -8.91
C ALA A 73 -11.94 -15.74 -9.69
N GLY A 74 -12.16 -14.45 -10.00
CA GLY A 74 -11.16 -13.58 -10.63
C GLY A 74 -9.89 -13.35 -9.81
N ALA A 75 -9.89 -13.63 -8.50
CA ALA A 75 -8.70 -13.48 -7.67
C ALA A 75 -7.56 -14.42 -8.11
N VAL A 76 -7.90 -15.61 -8.63
CA VAL A 76 -6.90 -16.57 -9.12
C VAL A 76 -6.08 -15.97 -10.27
N TRP A 77 -6.70 -15.20 -11.16
CA TRP A 77 -6.02 -14.53 -12.27
C TRP A 77 -5.00 -13.49 -11.83
N TRP A 78 -5.07 -13.02 -10.58
CA TRP A 78 -4.10 -12.09 -9.99
C TRP A 78 -3.09 -12.81 -9.10
N VAL A 79 -3.57 -13.74 -8.26
CA VAL A 79 -2.71 -14.46 -7.31
C VAL A 79 -1.76 -15.40 -8.04
N LEU A 80 -2.19 -16.06 -9.12
CA LEU A 80 -1.35 -17.01 -9.85
C LEU A 80 -0.13 -16.31 -10.48
N PRO A 81 -0.25 -15.23 -11.27
CA PRO A 81 0.92 -14.51 -11.77
C PRO A 81 1.84 -14.02 -10.66
N VAL A 82 1.28 -13.42 -9.59
CA VAL A 82 2.07 -12.91 -8.46
C VAL A 82 2.86 -14.04 -7.79
N ALA A 83 2.23 -15.20 -7.57
CA ALA A 83 2.91 -16.36 -7.00
C ALA A 83 3.99 -16.89 -7.93
N VAL A 84 3.72 -17.01 -9.23
CA VAL A 84 4.69 -17.48 -10.22
C VAL A 84 5.90 -16.53 -10.26
N PHE A 85 5.68 -15.23 -10.46
CA PHE A 85 6.77 -14.25 -10.48
C PHE A 85 7.55 -14.21 -9.16
N GLY A 86 6.86 -14.30 -8.02
CA GLY A 86 7.50 -14.33 -6.70
C GLY A 86 8.36 -15.58 -6.48
N VAL A 87 7.91 -16.76 -6.96
CA VAL A 87 8.70 -17.99 -6.89
C VAL A 87 9.92 -17.90 -7.79
N PHE A 88 9.77 -17.43 -9.04
CA PHE A 88 10.91 -17.24 -9.93
C PHE A 88 11.94 -16.31 -9.32
N GLU A 89 11.51 -15.14 -8.84
CA GLU A 89 12.37 -14.17 -8.15
C GLU A 89 13.11 -14.77 -6.96
N GLY A 90 12.36 -15.41 -6.05
CA GLY A 90 12.94 -16.01 -4.85
C GLY A 90 13.94 -17.11 -5.18
N VAL A 91 13.65 -17.96 -6.17
CA VAL A 91 14.56 -19.03 -6.60
C VAL A 91 15.80 -18.44 -7.26
N THR A 92 15.66 -17.47 -8.16
CA THR A 92 16.82 -16.82 -8.80
C THR A 92 17.70 -16.09 -7.81
N PHE A 93 17.11 -15.45 -6.80
CA PHE A 93 17.82 -14.79 -5.72
C PHE A 93 18.60 -15.80 -4.85
N VAL A 94 17.96 -16.88 -4.40
CA VAL A 94 18.60 -17.91 -3.55
C VAL A 94 19.71 -18.65 -4.28
N LEU A 95 19.52 -18.94 -5.56
CA LEU A 95 20.51 -19.64 -6.38
C LEU A 95 21.60 -18.70 -6.93
N ALA A 96 21.56 -17.41 -6.60
CA ALA A 96 22.48 -16.38 -7.10
C ALA A 96 22.66 -16.44 -8.63
N VAL A 97 21.56 -16.73 -9.33
CA VAL A 97 21.56 -16.78 -10.80
C VAL A 97 21.91 -15.38 -11.29
N GLY A 98 23.03 -15.26 -12.02
CA GLY A 98 23.58 -13.98 -12.46
C GLY A 98 22.68 -13.21 -13.42
N ASP A 99 23.23 -12.26 -14.16
CA ASP A 99 22.47 -11.38 -15.07
C ASP A 99 21.83 -12.10 -16.27
N GLU A 100 22.08 -13.40 -16.42
CA GLU A 100 21.54 -14.24 -17.49
C GLU A 100 20.01 -14.40 -17.44
N PHE A 101 19.41 -14.20 -16.27
CA PHE A 101 17.95 -14.25 -16.09
C PHE A 101 17.42 -12.87 -15.66
N PRO A 102 16.74 -12.14 -16.56
CA PRO A 102 16.13 -10.85 -16.21
C PRO A 102 14.93 -11.11 -15.30
N THR A 103 15.15 -10.92 -14.00
CA THR A 103 14.07 -11.03 -13.02
C THR A 103 13.15 -9.81 -13.12
N PHE A 104 11.94 -9.91 -12.56
CA PHE A 104 10.96 -8.82 -12.61
C PHE A 104 11.49 -7.53 -11.95
N SER A 105 12.28 -7.69 -10.88
CA SER A 105 12.93 -6.62 -10.13
C SER A 105 13.95 -5.90 -11.00
N ARG A 106 14.78 -6.66 -11.74
CA ARG A 106 15.70 -6.08 -12.73
C ARG A 106 14.98 -5.34 -13.85
N LEU A 107 13.85 -5.87 -14.32
CA LEU A 107 13.03 -5.18 -15.33
C LEU A 107 12.38 -3.90 -14.77
N ALA A 108 12.17 -3.82 -13.46
CA ALA A 108 11.63 -2.65 -12.79
C ALA A 108 12.70 -1.59 -12.49
N ASP A 109 13.98 -1.95 -12.37
CA ASP A 109 15.05 -1.01 -12.02
C ASP A 109 15.10 0.26 -12.89
N PRO A 110 15.05 0.19 -14.24
CA PRO A 110 15.06 1.40 -15.07
C PRO A 110 13.83 2.29 -14.85
N LEU A 111 12.68 1.69 -14.53
CA LEU A 111 11.46 2.43 -14.23
C LEU A 111 11.57 3.13 -12.87
N LEU A 112 12.27 2.50 -11.91
CA LEU A 112 12.45 3.03 -10.58
C LEU A 112 13.54 4.11 -10.49
N GLU A 113 14.28 4.38 -11.55
CA GLU A 113 15.16 5.55 -11.64
C GLU A 113 14.33 6.85 -11.65
N ASP A 114 13.19 6.83 -12.35
CA ASP A 114 12.29 7.98 -12.48
C ASP A 114 11.55 8.26 -11.15
N GLU A 115 11.68 9.50 -10.66
CA GLU A 115 11.05 9.97 -9.42
C GLU A 115 9.52 9.93 -9.49
N LEU A 116 8.92 10.25 -10.63
CA LEU A 116 7.46 10.22 -10.82
C LEU A 116 6.94 8.79 -10.76
N VAL A 117 7.66 7.85 -11.37
CA VAL A 117 7.31 6.43 -11.32
C VAL A 117 7.42 5.92 -9.89
N ARG A 118 8.49 6.27 -9.17
CA ARG A 118 8.61 5.94 -7.74
C ARG A 118 7.49 6.55 -6.91
N SER A 119 7.14 7.82 -7.11
CA SER A 119 6.03 8.47 -6.42
C SER A 119 4.68 7.79 -6.72
N ALA A 120 4.44 7.37 -7.97
CA ALA A 120 3.25 6.64 -8.35
C ALA A 120 3.20 5.26 -7.68
N ALA A 121 4.31 4.53 -7.66
CA ALA A 121 4.43 3.25 -6.97
C ALA A 121 4.16 3.39 -5.46
N TRP A 122 4.74 4.42 -4.83
CA TRP A 122 4.48 4.76 -3.43
C TRP A 122 3.01 5.06 -3.17
N PHE A 123 2.37 5.84 -4.03
CA PHE A 123 0.96 6.17 -3.90
C PHE A 123 0.09 4.91 -3.99
N ALA A 124 0.37 4.04 -4.96
CA ALA A 124 -0.33 2.76 -5.12
C ALA A 124 -0.18 1.87 -3.89
N TRP A 125 1.05 1.75 -3.36
CA TRP A 125 1.35 0.98 -2.15
C TRP A 125 0.61 1.53 -0.93
N LEU A 126 0.70 2.84 -0.69
CA LEU A 126 0.01 3.50 0.42
C LEU A 126 -1.52 3.39 0.31
N ALA A 127 -2.08 3.55 -0.88
CA ALA A 127 -3.52 3.44 -1.13
C ALA A 127 -4.02 2.01 -0.87
N ALA A 128 -3.26 1.00 -1.30
CA ALA A 128 -3.58 -0.40 -1.03
C ALA A 128 -3.57 -0.70 0.47
N PHE A 129 -2.53 -0.30 1.19
CA PHE A 129 -2.44 -0.49 2.64
C PHE A 129 -3.51 0.30 3.39
N TRP A 130 -3.80 1.54 3.01
CA TRP A 130 -4.90 2.29 3.58
C TRP A 130 -6.25 1.60 3.34
N GLY A 131 -6.42 0.98 2.16
CA GLY A 131 -7.55 0.10 1.87
C GLY A 131 -7.66 -1.07 2.86
N LEU A 132 -6.55 -1.68 3.24
CA LEU A 132 -6.49 -2.77 4.23
C LEU A 132 -6.75 -2.30 5.66
N VAL A 133 -6.20 -1.15 6.06
CA VAL A 133 -6.42 -0.54 7.39
C VAL A 133 -7.91 -0.34 7.69
N ARG A 134 -8.70 -0.08 6.64
CA ARG A 134 -10.14 0.12 6.73
C ARG A 134 -10.95 -1.14 6.42
N ARG A 135 -10.38 -2.34 6.47
CA ARG A 135 -11.13 -3.61 6.41
C ARG A 135 -11.05 -4.32 7.75
#